data_AF-A0A8J6Q195-F1
#
_entry.id   AF-A0A8J6Q195-F1
#
_cell.length_a   1.000
_cell.length_b   1.000
_cell.length_c   1.000
_cell.angle_alpha   90.00
_cell.angle_beta   90.00
_cell.angle_gamma   90.00
#
_symmetry.space_group_name_H-M   'P 1'
#
loop_
_entity.id
_entity.type
_entity.pdbx_description
1 polymer ?
#
loop_
_entity_poly.entity_id
_entity_poly.type
_entity_poly.pdbx_seq_one_letter_code
_entity_poly.pdbx_strand_id
1 'polypeptide(L)'
;MNAHLNLFRSYSKKEREGFQLEDDLTRALAITLQENDVFSHSILKHILTHKAGVYENLFDCYNTDNPVVIDIQKRVESIQDFDHLFAVRISGDTMGDDFFTQTHNRDYNPITDLFIQIDNTAVIFEVKPGNHNSTAQLYNQALNAIKGIDGYTIEDNVTPVDLNWPLLMQLAVRVNNYQEAIAKPSRTLDNFIAYIKMHNYQWLPQLALSALAFGENEKSIVKRFKDAVENSGNQSISNRLGLKHSFGWGEELLIGLNNNPQEIVFRVFPGNTKAQGWPVFAQNGEAKFKNEVFVNGKFRPLTKNYHIKFSGQRYITGLWASASDFKTPLHTRENFLKHTGRKKREYWQDIEKLLDSVFAEEYNWKTKCEWDSKIMGSNRSQFDISLGYEISFTIPYSELQTLDTDKNNLEPLMRLIEEVKSEFESVVLVSVN
;
A
#
# COMPACT_ATOMS: atom_id res chain seq x y z
N MET A 1 -10.31 -19.71 -1.41
CA MET A 1 -10.45 -20.70 -2.51
C MET A 1 -9.11 -21.44 -2.71
N ASN A 2 -9.12 -22.72 -3.10
CA ASN A 2 -7.88 -23.44 -3.40
C ASN A 2 -7.25 -22.83 -4.65
N ALA A 3 -6.06 -22.23 -4.51
CA ALA A 3 -5.37 -21.55 -5.62
C ALA A 3 -5.00 -22.50 -6.77
N HIS A 4 -5.08 -23.82 -6.58
CA HIS A 4 -4.89 -24.82 -7.64
C HIS A 4 -6.14 -25.09 -8.50
N LEU A 5 -7.29 -24.51 -8.14
CA LEU A 5 -8.57 -24.63 -8.85
C LEU A 5 -9.02 -23.33 -9.53
N ASN A 6 -8.14 -22.32 -9.59
CA ASN A 6 -8.38 -21.06 -10.27
C ASN A 6 -8.29 -21.24 -11.78
N LEU A 7 -9.32 -20.77 -12.51
CA LEU A 7 -9.46 -20.97 -13.97
C LEU A 7 -8.32 -20.34 -14.79
N PHE A 8 -7.74 -19.25 -14.32
CA PHE A 8 -6.71 -18.49 -15.04
C PHE A 8 -5.29 -18.91 -14.66
N ARG A 9 -5.13 -19.69 -13.59
CA ARG A 9 -3.82 -20.15 -13.15
C ARG A 9 -3.37 -21.35 -13.97
N SER A 10 -2.27 -21.20 -14.69
CA SER A 10 -1.62 -22.33 -15.36
C SER A 10 -0.83 -23.22 -14.37
N TYR A 11 -0.73 -24.52 -14.67
CA TYR A 11 0.07 -25.48 -13.89
C TYR A 11 1.58 -25.40 -14.16
N SER A 12 2.05 -24.56 -15.10
CA SER A 12 3.47 -24.54 -15.50
C SER A 12 4.36 -23.78 -14.51
N LYS A 13 5.49 -24.37 -14.10
CA LYS A 13 6.44 -23.87 -13.09
C LYS A 13 7.45 -22.80 -13.53
N LYS A 14 7.43 -22.33 -14.78
CA LYS A 14 8.38 -21.30 -15.24
C LYS A 14 7.79 -19.91 -14.95
N GLU A 15 8.57 -19.05 -14.31
CA GLU A 15 8.24 -17.63 -14.11
C GLU A 15 7.88 -17.00 -15.46
N ARG A 16 6.61 -16.63 -15.59
CA ARG A 16 6.06 -15.94 -16.77
C ARG A 16 6.30 -14.45 -16.58
N GLU A 17 7.51 -13.99 -16.86
CA GLU A 17 7.87 -12.57 -16.81
C GLU A 17 7.70 -11.90 -18.18
N GLY A 18 7.32 -10.62 -18.19
CA GLY A 18 7.18 -9.81 -19.41
C GLY A 18 5.93 -10.12 -20.23
N PHE A 19 6.08 -10.28 -21.55
CA PHE A 19 4.99 -10.43 -22.53
C PHE A 19 3.98 -11.53 -22.20
N GLN A 20 4.40 -12.62 -21.57
CA GLN A 20 3.48 -13.72 -21.23
C GLN A 20 2.46 -13.34 -20.16
N LEU A 21 2.84 -12.47 -19.21
CA LEU A 21 1.91 -11.98 -18.20
C LEU A 21 0.88 -11.04 -18.82
N GLU A 22 1.31 -10.18 -19.75
CA GLU A 22 0.41 -9.31 -20.52
C GLU A 22 -0.65 -10.13 -21.27
N ASP A 23 -0.22 -11.13 -22.06
CA ASP A 23 -1.12 -12.03 -22.78
C ASP A 23 -2.07 -12.80 -21.85
N ASP A 24 -1.56 -13.31 -20.73
CA ASP A 24 -2.37 -14.05 -19.76
C ASP A 24 -3.42 -13.15 -19.08
N LEU A 25 -3.07 -11.90 -18.76
CA LEU A 25 -3.98 -10.90 -18.19
C LEU A 25 -5.06 -10.49 -19.20
N THR A 26 -4.67 -10.21 -20.44
CA THR A 26 -5.58 -9.88 -21.54
C THR A 26 -6.56 -11.02 -21.79
N ARG A 27 -6.08 -12.26 -21.87
CA ARG A 27 -6.93 -13.44 -22.04
C ARG A 27 -7.88 -13.64 -20.86
N ALA A 28 -7.40 -13.45 -19.62
CA ALA A 28 -8.24 -13.57 -18.43
C ALA A 28 -9.36 -12.52 -18.41
N LEU A 29 -9.05 -11.28 -18.82
CA LEU A 29 -10.04 -10.22 -18.97
C LEU A 29 -11.07 -10.57 -20.06
N ALA A 30 -10.63 -10.98 -21.25
CA ALA A 30 -11.50 -11.34 -22.37
C ALA A 30 -12.51 -12.44 -21.99
N ILE A 31 -12.03 -13.53 -21.39
CA ILE A 31 -12.89 -14.62 -20.91
C ILE A 31 -13.87 -14.12 -19.86
N THR A 32 -13.43 -13.27 -18.93
CA THR A 32 -14.31 -12.75 -17.87
C THR A 32 -15.40 -11.84 -18.44
N LEU A 33 -15.10 -11.05 -19.48
CA LEU A 33 -16.10 -10.24 -20.19
C LEU A 33 -17.10 -11.10 -20.99
N GLN A 34 -16.67 -12.24 -21.53
CA GLN A 34 -17.57 -13.17 -22.22
C GLN A 34 -18.49 -13.92 -21.24
N GLU A 35 -17.98 -14.30 -20.07
CA GLU A 35 -18.66 -15.23 -19.14
C GLU A 35 -19.43 -14.52 -18.01
N ASN A 36 -19.22 -13.21 -17.81
CA ASN A 36 -19.92 -12.43 -16.79
C ASN A 36 -20.59 -11.20 -17.42
N ASP A 37 -21.87 -11.36 -17.73
CA ASP A 37 -22.75 -10.35 -18.33
C ASP A 37 -22.81 -9.03 -17.55
N VAL A 38 -22.93 -9.09 -16.22
CA VAL A 38 -22.97 -7.90 -15.36
C VAL A 38 -21.64 -7.14 -15.39
N PHE A 39 -20.52 -7.86 -15.40
CA PHE A 39 -19.18 -7.26 -15.49
C PHE A 39 -18.93 -6.67 -16.88
N SER A 40 -19.29 -7.41 -17.93
CA SER A 40 -19.23 -6.96 -19.32
C SER A 40 -20.00 -5.67 -19.53
N HIS A 41 -21.26 -5.65 -19.10
CA HIS A 41 -22.10 -4.46 -19.14
C HIS A 41 -21.51 -3.30 -18.33
N SER A 42 -20.95 -3.56 -17.13
CA SER A 42 -20.31 -2.50 -16.33
C SER A 42 -19.09 -1.89 -17.02
N ILE A 43 -18.30 -2.69 -17.73
CA ILE A 43 -17.09 -2.23 -18.44
C ILE A 43 -17.50 -1.45 -19.70
N LEU A 44 -18.41 -2.01 -20.50
CA LEU A 44 -18.90 -1.38 -21.72
C LEU A 44 -19.60 -0.05 -21.40
N LYS A 45 -20.45 -0.02 -20.37
CA LYS A 45 -21.10 1.22 -19.94
C LYS A 45 -20.06 2.28 -19.61
N HIS A 46 -19.01 1.94 -18.88
CA HIS A 46 -17.97 2.90 -18.51
C HIS A 46 -17.22 3.46 -19.72
N ILE A 47 -16.86 2.61 -20.69
CA ILE A 47 -16.14 3.01 -21.89
C ILE A 47 -17.04 3.90 -22.77
N LEU A 48 -18.26 3.44 -23.07
CA LEU A 48 -19.11 4.03 -24.10
C LEU A 48 -19.69 5.40 -23.69
N THR A 49 -19.86 5.68 -22.39
CA THR A 49 -20.29 7.03 -21.94
C THR A 49 -19.23 8.11 -22.09
N HIS A 50 -17.98 7.78 -22.46
CA HIS A 50 -16.98 8.80 -22.79
C HIS A 50 -17.30 9.57 -24.08
N LYS A 51 -18.18 9.03 -24.95
CA LYS A 51 -18.77 9.78 -26.04
C LYS A 51 -20.27 9.89 -25.84
N ALA A 52 -20.75 11.13 -25.75
CA ALA A 52 -22.14 11.42 -25.41
C ALA A 52 -23.11 10.72 -26.37
N GLY A 53 -24.10 10.02 -25.81
CA GLY A 53 -25.17 9.35 -26.53
C GLY A 53 -24.82 7.99 -27.13
N VAL A 54 -23.54 7.56 -27.16
CA VAL A 54 -23.18 6.28 -27.79
C VAL A 54 -23.77 5.09 -27.02
N TYR A 55 -23.63 5.08 -25.69
CA TYR A 55 -24.16 4.01 -24.86
C TYR A 55 -25.68 3.91 -24.96
N GLU A 56 -26.38 5.04 -24.85
CA GLU A 56 -27.84 5.11 -24.95
C GLU A 56 -28.32 4.67 -26.34
N ASN A 57 -27.69 5.18 -27.42
CA ASN A 57 -28.07 4.82 -28.79
C ASN A 57 -27.92 3.31 -29.06
N LEU A 58 -26.87 2.69 -28.53
CA LEU A 58 -26.67 1.25 -28.69
C LEU A 58 -27.71 0.44 -27.91
N PHE A 59 -27.92 0.74 -26.62
CA PHE A 59 -28.65 -0.16 -25.73
C PHE A 59 -30.13 0.21 -25.46
N ASP A 60 -30.58 1.44 -25.77
CA ASP A 60 -32.00 1.82 -25.62
C ASP A 60 -32.87 1.24 -26.75
N CYS A 61 -32.29 0.95 -27.91
CA CYS A 61 -32.96 0.39 -29.09
C CYS A 61 -32.13 -0.71 -29.77
N TYR A 62 -31.60 -1.65 -28.98
CA TYR A 62 -30.77 -2.75 -29.51
C TYR A 62 -31.61 -3.73 -30.34
N ASN A 63 -31.30 -3.85 -31.63
CA ASN A 63 -31.86 -4.90 -32.49
C ASN A 63 -30.95 -6.15 -32.42
N THR A 64 -31.55 -7.33 -32.30
CA THR A 64 -30.85 -8.58 -31.96
C THR A 64 -29.94 -9.14 -33.05
N ASP A 65 -29.80 -8.46 -34.18
CA ASP A 65 -29.19 -9.01 -35.39
C ASP A 65 -27.65 -9.13 -35.30
N ASN A 66 -27.00 -8.34 -34.44
CA ASN A 66 -25.54 -8.35 -34.25
C ASN A 66 -25.18 -8.58 -32.78
N PRO A 67 -24.63 -9.72 -32.37
CA PRO A 67 -24.16 -9.93 -30.99
C PRO A 67 -22.86 -9.17 -30.70
N VAL A 68 -22.57 -8.90 -29.43
CA VAL A 68 -21.26 -8.39 -28.99
C VAL A 68 -20.18 -9.43 -29.29
N VAL A 69 -19.16 -9.04 -30.05
CA VAL A 69 -18.02 -9.88 -30.40
C VAL A 69 -16.80 -9.47 -29.60
N ILE A 70 -16.11 -10.42 -28.95
CA ILE A 70 -14.89 -10.18 -28.19
C ILE A 70 -13.78 -11.06 -28.77
N ASP A 71 -12.70 -10.44 -29.24
CA ASP A 71 -11.52 -11.08 -29.80
C ASP A 71 -10.25 -10.65 -29.04
N ILE A 72 -9.20 -11.48 -29.08
CA ILE A 72 -7.85 -11.11 -28.62
C ILE A 72 -6.89 -11.12 -29.79
N GLN A 73 -5.83 -10.31 -29.75
CA GLN A 73 -4.79 -10.29 -30.77
C GLN A 73 -5.34 -10.02 -32.19
N LYS A 74 -6.30 -9.09 -32.34
CA LYS A 74 -6.92 -8.74 -33.62
C LYS A 74 -6.05 -7.76 -34.39
N ARG A 75 -5.80 -8.05 -35.68
CA ARG A 75 -5.11 -7.15 -36.61
C ARG A 75 -5.97 -5.95 -36.91
N VAL A 76 -5.37 -4.76 -36.91
CA VAL A 76 -6.11 -3.52 -37.11
C VAL A 76 -6.74 -3.41 -38.50
N GLU A 77 -6.09 -3.93 -39.54
CA GLU A 77 -6.64 -3.92 -40.92
C GLU A 77 -7.95 -4.71 -41.09
N SER A 78 -8.25 -5.64 -40.18
CA SER A 78 -9.48 -6.44 -40.22
C SER A 78 -10.63 -5.84 -39.40
N ILE A 79 -10.41 -4.68 -38.78
CA ILE A 79 -11.44 -3.91 -38.09
C ILE A 79 -12.16 -3.07 -39.15
N GLN A 80 -13.42 -3.39 -39.42
CA GLN A 80 -14.25 -2.78 -40.45
C GLN A 80 -15.66 -2.56 -39.88
N ASP A 81 -16.51 -1.85 -40.63
CA ASP A 81 -17.94 -1.66 -40.33
C ASP A 81 -18.21 -1.03 -38.95
N PHE A 82 -17.48 0.03 -38.61
CA PHE A 82 -17.73 0.85 -37.42
C PHE A 82 -17.83 2.33 -37.79
N ASP A 83 -18.69 3.07 -37.09
CA ASP A 83 -18.86 4.53 -37.18
C ASP A 83 -17.97 5.29 -36.18
N HIS A 84 -17.63 4.64 -35.07
CA HIS A 84 -16.82 5.23 -34.01
C HIS A 84 -15.90 4.19 -33.35
N LEU A 85 -14.69 4.62 -32.98
CA LEU A 85 -13.66 3.80 -32.35
C LEU A 85 -13.35 4.32 -30.93
N PHE A 86 -13.42 3.43 -29.94
CA PHE A 86 -12.88 3.69 -28.61
C PHE A 86 -11.48 3.08 -28.50
N ALA A 87 -10.51 3.89 -28.09
CA ALA A 87 -9.13 3.47 -27.88
C ALA A 87 -8.85 3.39 -26.37
N VAL A 88 -8.84 2.18 -25.82
CA VAL A 88 -8.79 1.95 -24.38
C VAL A 88 -7.38 1.56 -23.93
N ARG A 89 -6.82 2.31 -22.98
CA ARG A 89 -5.55 1.95 -22.32
C ARG A 89 -5.82 1.23 -21.02
N ILE A 90 -5.15 0.10 -20.79
CA ILE A 90 -5.12 -0.60 -19.50
C ILE A 90 -3.67 -0.69 -19.02
N SER A 91 -3.30 0.13 -18.04
CA SER A 91 -1.96 0.19 -17.43
C SER A 91 -2.04 0.32 -15.90
N GLY A 92 -0.90 0.24 -15.22
CA GLY A 92 -0.84 0.44 -13.76
C GLY A 92 -1.02 1.90 -13.32
N ASP A 93 -0.77 2.85 -14.21
CA ASP A 93 -0.87 4.30 -14.02
C ASP A 93 -1.99 4.91 -14.88
N THR A 94 -2.42 6.11 -14.51
CA THR A 94 -3.41 6.88 -15.27
C THR A 94 -2.87 7.32 -16.62
N MET A 95 -3.74 7.39 -17.63
CA MET A 95 -3.41 8.02 -18.91
C MET A 95 -3.36 9.54 -18.76
N GLY A 96 -2.33 10.17 -19.33
CA GLY A 96 -2.26 11.63 -19.42
C GLY A 96 -3.10 12.17 -20.58
N ASP A 97 -3.13 13.50 -20.72
CA ASP A 97 -3.82 14.19 -21.81
C ASP A 97 -3.01 14.19 -23.12
N ASP A 98 -2.09 13.24 -23.30
CA ASP A 98 -1.12 13.22 -24.39
C ASP A 98 -1.57 12.42 -25.62
N PHE A 99 -2.72 11.76 -25.59
CA PHE A 99 -3.20 10.89 -26.68
C PHE A 99 -3.26 11.60 -28.04
N PHE A 100 -3.90 12.77 -28.13
CA PHE A 100 -4.00 13.52 -29.40
C PHE A 100 -2.71 14.27 -29.77
N THR A 101 -1.73 14.32 -28.86
CA THR A 101 -0.44 14.98 -29.11
C THR A 101 0.64 14.03 -29.59
N GLN A 102 0.32 12.74 -29.74
CA GLN A 102 1.26 11.75 -30.24
C GLN A 102 1.63 12.07 -31.70
N THR A 103 2.92 12.02 -32.00
CA THR A 103 3.48 12.38 -33.32
C THR A 103 4.12 11.19 -34.05
N HIS A 104 4.21 10.05 -33.37
CA HIS A 104 4.77 8.84 -33.94
C HIS A 104 3.74 8.19 -34.83
N ASN A 105 3.76 8.50 -36.13
CA ASN A 105 2.82 7.97 -37.11
C ASN A 105 3.52 6.89 -37.93
N ARG A 106 3.47 5.64 -37.45
CA ARG A 106 4.03 4.51 -38.18
C ARG A 106 2.96 3.88 -39.05
N ASP A 107 3.25 3.76 -40.34
CA ASP A 107 2.45 2.99 -41.28
C ASP A 107 2.82 1.51 -41.17
N TYR A 108 1.98 0.73 -40.48
CA TYR A 108 2.11 -0.72 -40.34
C TYR A 108 0.75 -1.33 -39.97
N ASN A 109 0.68 -2.65 -39.88
CA ASN A 109 -0.52 -3.36 -39.46
C ASN A 109 -0.35 -3.86 -38.00
N PRO A 110 -0.65 -3.01 -36.99
CA PRO A 110 -0.57 -3.41 -35.59
C PRO A 110 -1.60 -4.49 -35.22
N ILE A 111 -1.29 -5.17 -34.12
CA ILE A 111 -2.19 -6.12 -33.47
C ILE A 111 -2.63 -5.48 -32.15
N THR A 112 -3.93 -5.56 -31.85
CA THR A 112 -4.55 -5.11 -30.60
C THR A 112 -4.50 -6.21 -29.57
N ASP A 113 -4.41 -5.90 -28.28
CA ASP A 113 -4.41 -6.95 -27.25
C ASP A 113 -5.80 -7.58 -27.10
N LEU A 114 -6.82 -6.72 -27.00
CA LEU A 114 -8.23 -7.07 -26.92
C LEU A 114 -9.02 -6.17 -27.87
N PHE A 115 -10.07 -6.74 -28.45
CA PHE A 115 -10.99 -6.06 -29.35
C PHE A 115 -12.43 -6.42 -29.00
N ILE A 116 -13.33 -5.44 -29.05
CA ILE A 116 -14.76 -5.63 -28.91
C ILE A 116 -15.50 -4.91 -30.05
N GLN A 117 -16.39 -5.60 -30.75
CA GLN A 117 -17.34 -5.01 -31.70
C GLN A 117 -18.75 -5.06 -31.13
N ILE A 118 -19.47 -3.95 -31.22
CA ILE A 118 -20.88 -3.82 -30.85
C ILE A 118 -21.57 -3.02 -31.94
N ASP A 119 -22.35 -3.70 -32.77
CA ASP A 119 -22.99 -3.09 -33.96
C ASP A 119 -21.99 -2.28 -34.81
N ASN A 120 -22.18 -0.97 -34.93
CA ASN A 120 -21.28 -0.03 -35.61
C ASN A 120 -20.23 0.62 -34.68
N THR A 121 -19.93 0.05 -33.52
CA THR A 121 -18.94 0.58 -32.58
C THR A 121 -17.80 -0.40 -32.37
N ALA A 122 -16.57 0.07 -32.59
CA ALA A 122 -15.35 -0.69 -32.34
C ALA A 122 -14.68 -0.20 -31.04
N VAL A 123 -14.14 -1.14 -30.26
CA VAL A 123 -13.34 -0.85 -29.06
C VAL A 123 -12.04 -1.64 -29.15
N ILE A 124 -10.91 -0.94 -29.18
CA ILE A 124 -9.57 -1.54 -29.16
C ILE A 124 -8.92 -1.30 -27.81
N PHE A 125 -8.14 -2.28 -27.35
CA PHE A 125 -7.46 -2.21 -26.07
C PHE A 125 -5.96 -2.44 -26.25
N GLU A 126 -5.18 -1.67 -25.49
CA GLU A 126 -3.74 -1.86 -25.31
C GLU A 126 -3.47 -2.05 -23.82
N VAL A 127 -2.98 -3.25 -23.46
CA VAL A 127 -2.82 -3.72 -22.09
C VAL A 127 -1.35 -3.76 -21.73
N LYS A 128 -1.00 -3.28 -20.53
CA LYS A 128 0.34 -3.37 -19.96
C LYS A 128 0.27 -3.85 -18.50
N PRO A 129 1.10 -4.81 -18.07
CA PRO A 129 1.11 -5.34 -16.71
C PRO A 129 1.75 -4.40 -15.67
N GLY A 130 2.20 -3.21 -16.07
CA GLY A 130 2.86 -2.24 -15.18
C GLY A 130 2.60 -0.80 -15.61
N ASN A 131 3.44 0.12 -15.14
CA ASN A 131 3.30 1.57 -15.41
C ASN A 131 3.97 1.96 -16.74
N HIS A 132 3.88 1.10 -17.75
CA HIS A 132 4.44 1.40 -19.07
C HIS A 132 3.48 2.33 -19.82
N ASN A 133 3.99 3.47 -20.27
CA ASN A 133 3.22 4.39 -21.11
C ASN A 133 3.05 3.79 -22.52
N SER A 134 1.86 3.25 -22.78
CA SER A 134 1.45 2.68 -24.06
C SER A 134 0.58 3.63 -24.90
N THR A 135 0.42 4.90 -24.51
CA THR A 135 -0.40 5.88 -25.23
C THR A 135 0.02 6.01 -26.69
N ALA A 136 1.33 6.08 -26.97
CA ALA A 136 1.85 6.16 -28.34
C ALA A 136 1.50 4.92 -29.19
N GLN A 137 1.52 3.73 -28.58
CA GLN A 137 1.19 2.47 -29.26
C GLN A 137 -0.32 2.39 -29.55
N LEU A 138 -1.15 2.75 -28.57
CA LEU A 138 -2.60 2.79 -28.71
C LEU A 138 -3.04 3.83 -29.76
N TYR A 139 -2.42 5.02 -29.78
CA TYR A 139 -2.66 6.03 -30.81
C TYR A 139 -2.33 5.48 -32.21
N ASN A 140 -1.19 4.79 -32.37
CA ASN A 140 -0.83 4.17 -33.64
C ASN A 140 -1.82 3.09 -34.08
N GLN A 141 -2.32 2.26 -33.16
CA GLN A 141 -3.38 1.29 -33.47
C GLN A 141 -4.64 1.99 -33.96
N ALA A 142 -5.10 3.03 -33.25
CA ALA A 142 -6.28 3.79 -33.63
C ALA A 142 -6.12 4.49 -34.98
N LEU A 143 -4.98 5.15 -35.21
CA LEU A 143 -4.67 5.83 -36.47
C LEU A 143 -4.69 4.84 -37.65
N ASN A 144 -4.09 3.66 -37.50
CA ASN A 144 -4.09 2.65 -38.56
C ASN A 144 -5.47 1.98 -38.74
N ALA A 145 -6.34 1.98 -37.72
CA ALA A 145 -7.69 1.40 -37.79
C ALA A 145 -8.64 2.25 -38.64
N ILE A 146 -8.52 3.57 -38.54
CA ILE A 146 -9.36 4.51 -39.31
C ILE A 146 -8.74 4.85 -40.67
N LYS A 147 -7.51 4.40 -40.92
CA LYS A 147 -6.77 4.76 -42.13
C LYS A 147 -7.47 4.23 -43.37
N GLY A 148 -7.78 5.13 -44.30
CA GLY A 148 -8.41 4.78 -45.57
C GLY A 148 -9.95 4.70 -45.49
N ILE A 149 -10.55 5.02 -44.35
CA ILE A 149 -12.00 5.24 -44.23
C ILE A 149 -12.27 6.71 -44.56
N ASP A 150 -13.06 6.96 -45.60
CA ASP A 150 -13.35 8.31 -46.08
C ASP A 150 -14.05 9.15 -45.00
N GLY A 151 -13.51 10.34 -44.75
CA GLY A 151 -14.06 11.31 -43.80
C GLY A 151 -13.66 11.08 -42.33
N TYR A 152 -12.85 10.05 -42.04
CA TYR A 152 -12.46 9.76 -40.66
C TYR A 152 -11.24 10.58 -40.24
N THR A 153 -11.31 11.15 -39.04
CA THR A 153 -10.19 11.83 -38.37
C THR A 153 -9.98 11.22 -36.98
N ILE A 154 -8.78 11.33 -36.43
CA ILE A 154 -8.52 10.82 -35.07
C ILE A 154 -9.34 11.63 -34.05
N GLU A 155 -9.50 12.93 -34.28
CA GLU A 155 -10.19 13.85 -33.37
C GLU A 155 -11.71 13.62 -33.32
N ASP A 156 -12.34 13.30 -34.46
CA ASP A 156 -13.81 13.19 -34.54
C ASP A 156 -14.30 11.75 -34.30
N ASN A 157 -13.54 10.75 -34.76
CA ASN A 157 -13.97 9.35 -34.81
C ASN A 157 -13.29 8.45 -33.77
N VAL A 158 -12.32 8.96 -33.01
CA VAL A 158 -11.65 8.20 -31.94
C VAL A 158 -11.86 8.85 -30.58
N THR A 159 -12.25 8.03 -29.60
CA THR A 159 -12.34 8.45 -28.19
C THR A 159 -11.35 7.66 -27.34
N PRO A 160 -10.28 8.30 -26.83
CA PRO A 160 -9.36 7.63 -25.92
C PRO A 160 -9.99 7.47 -24.54
N VAL A 161 -9.77 6.33 -23.90
CA VAL A 161 -10.32 5.98 -22.59
C VAL A 161 -9.23 5.39 -21.70
N ASP A 162 -9.11 5.92 -20.48
CA ASP A 162 -8.28 5.33 -19.44
C ASP A 162 -9.08 4.31 -18.61
N LEU A 163 -8.77 3.02 -18.79
CA LEU A 163 -9.29 1.93 -17.97
C LEU A 163 -8.15 1.24 -17.22
N ASN A 164 -7.25 2.03 -16.62
CA ASN A 164 -6.16 1.52 -15.79
C ASN A 164 -6.59 0.44 -14.79
N TRP A 165 -5.64 -0.42 -14.40
CA TRP A 165 -5.90 -1.58 -13.54
C TRP A 165 -6.63 -1.24 -12.24
N PRO A 166 -6.28 -0.17 -11.49
CA PRO A 166 -7.07 0.26 -10.33
C PRO A 166 -8.56 0.47 -10.62
N LEU A 167 -8.89 1.16 -11.71
CA LEU A 167 -10.27 1.44 -12.10
C LEU A 167 -11.00 0.16 -12.55
N LEU A 168 -10.35 -0.66 -13.38
CA LEU A 168 -10.88 -1.95 -13.82
C LEU A 168 -11.19 -2.86 -12.63
N MET A 169 -10.25 -2.98 -11.69
CA MET A 169 -10.43 -3.80 -10.49
C MET A 169 -11.47 -3.23 -9.53
N GLN A 170 -11.65 -1.91 -9.49
CA GLN A 170 -12.76 -1.31 -8.76
C GLN A 170 -14.11 -1.74 -9.35
N LEU A 171 -14.26 -1.77 -10.68
CA LEU A 171 -15.47 -2.23 -11.34
C LEU A 171 -15.68 -3.74 -11.08
N ALA A 172 -14.63 -4.55 -11.24
CA ALA A 172 -14.70 -5.99 -11.00
C ALA A 172 -15.15 -6.34 -9.57
N VAL A 173 -14.53 -5.74 -8.55
CA VAL A 173 -14.89 -5.99 -7.14
C VAL A 173 -16.30 -5.49 -6.83
N ARG A 174 -16.71 -4.35 -7.40
CA ARG A 174 -18.08 -3.83 -7.21
C ARG A 174 -19.12 -4.79 -7.78
N VAL A 175 -18.90 -5.28 -9.01
CA VAL A 175 -19.80 -6.25 -9.65
C VAL A 175 -19.83 -7.56 -8.88
N ASN A 176 -18.67 -8.06 -8.44
CA ASN A 176 -18.60 -9.28 -7.63
C ASN A 176 -19.41 -9.14 -6.33
N ASN A 177 -19.22 -8.04 -5.60
CA ASN A 177 -19.97 -7.78 -4.37
C ASN A 177 -21.48 -7.63 -4.60
N TYR A 178 -21.88 -7.00 -5.70
CA TYR A 178 -23.29 -6.93 -6.09
C TYR A 178 -23.86 -8.33 -6.38
N GLN A 179 -23.13 -9.14 -7.14
CA GLN A 179 -23.50 -10.52 -7.46
C GLN A 179 -23.61 -11.41 -6.22
N GLU A 180 -22.70 -11.28 -5.26
CA GLU A 180 -22.80 -11.91 -3.93
C GLU A 180 -24.07 -11.45 -3.20
N ALA A 181 -24.35 -10.14 -3.16
CA ALA A 181 -25.50 -9.58 -2.46
C ALA A 181 -26.85 -10.06 -3.00
N ILE A 182 -26.94 -10.33 -4.31
CA ILE A 182 -28.15 -10.90 -4.94
C ILE A 182 -28.13 -12.44 -5.00
N ALA A 183 -27.19 -13.09 -4.31
CA ALA A 183 -26.99 -14.54 -4.30
C ALA A 183 -26.80 -15.18 -5.69
N LYS A 184 -26.12 -14.47 -6.59
CA LYS A 184 -25.70 -14.95 -7.92
C LYS A 184 -24.19 -14.81 -8.11
N PRO A 185 -23.36 -15.44 -7.27
CA PRO A 185 -21.91 -15.31 -7.36
C PRO A 185 -21.38 -15.86 -8.68
N SER A 186 -20.36 -15.22 -9.25
CA SER A 186 -19.69 -15.68 -10.47
C SER A 186 -18.31 -16.22 -10.16
N ARG A 187 -18.13 -17.54 -10.32
CA ARG A 187 -16.82 -18.19 -10.15
C ARG A 187 -15.77 -17.62 -11.11
N THR A 188 -16.17 -17.21 -12.31
CA THR A 188 -15.25 -16.63 -13.29
C THR A 188 -14.72 -15.29 -12.81
N LEU A 189 -15.61 -14.39 -12.36
CA LEU A 189 -15.22 -13.08 -11.85
C LEU A 189 -14.40 -13.17 -10.55
N ASP A 190 -14.79 -14.03 -9.61
CA ASP A 190 -14.01 -14.27 -8.39
C ASP A 190 -12.60 -14.80 -8.71
N ASN A 191 -12.49 -15.75 -9.65
CA ASN A 191 -11.20 -16.24 -10.09
C ASN A 191 -10.36 -15.16 -10.79
N PHE A 192 -10.98 -14.24 -11.53
CA PHE A 192 -10.29 -13.13 -12.18
C PHE A 192 -9.72 -12.18 -11.12
N ILE A 193 -10.53 -11.77 -10.14
CA ILE A 193 -10.08 -10.94 -9.01
C ILE A 193 -8.94 -11.62 -8.25
N ALA A 194 -9.08 -12.91 -7.95
CA ALA A 194 -8.03 -13.68 -7.28
C ALA A 194 -6.75 -13.78 -8.12
N TYR A 195 -6.86 -13.94 -9.43
CA TYR A 195 -5.73 -14.01 -10.35
C TYR A 195 -4.96 -12.68 -10.38
N ILE A 196 -5.66 -11.56 -10.54
CA ILE A 196 -5.04 -10.22 -10.46
C ILE A 196 -4.38 -9.99 -9.10
N LYS A 197 -5.05 -10.35 -8.01
CA LYS A 197 -4.50 -10.23 -6.64
C LYS A 197 -3.17 -10.96 -6.45
N MET A 198 -2.98 -12.10 -7.12
CA MET A 198 -1.74 -12.88 -7.04
C MET A 198 -0.57 -12.18 -7.74
N HIS A 199 -0.84 -11.46 -8.83
CA HIS A 199 0.20 -10.78 -9.62
C HIS A 199 0.45 -9.36 -9.11
N ASN A 200 -0.60 -8.61 -8.79
CA ASN A 200 -0.47 -7.28 -8.23
C ASN A 200 -1.66 -6.92 -7.33
N TYR A 201 -1.49 -7.15 -6.02
CA TYR A 201 -2.50 -6.81 -5.01
C TYR A 201 -2.69 -5.29 -4.83
N GLN A 202 -1.79 -4.45 -5.37
CA GLN A 202 -1.90 -2.99 -5.23
C GLN A 202 -3.03 -2.43 -6.10
N TRP A 203 -3.35 -3.05 -7.24
CA TRP A 203 -4.46 -2.64 -8.11
C TRP A 203 -5.85 -2.91 -7.54
N LEU A 204 -5.98 -3.77 -6.53
CA LEU A 204 -7.28 -3.97 -5.89
C LEU A 204 -7.74 -2.69 -5.19
N PRO A 205 -9.03 -2.32 -5.31
CA PRO A 205 -9.56 -1.15 -4.62
C PRO A 205 -9.28 -1.28 -3.14
N GLN A 206 -8.61 -0.28 -2.58
CA GLN A 206 -8.55 -0.17 -1.12
C GLN A 206 -9.89 0.32 -0.62
N LEU A 207 -10.37 -0.28 0.47
CA LEU A 207 -11.50 0.24 1.20
C LEU A 207 -10.98 1.32 2.17
N ALA A 208 -11.81 2.33 2.41
CA ALA A 208 -11.57 3.27 3.51
C ALA A 208 -11.70 2.54 4.86
N LEU A 209 -11.07 3.06 5.90
CA LEU A 209 -11.15 2.48 7.25
C LEU A 209 -12.60 2.35 7.73
N SER A 210 -13.49 3.26 7.33
CA SER A 210 -14.94 3.19 7.62
C SER A 210 -15.60 1.88 7.23
N ALA A 211 -15.10 1.20 6.20
CA ALA A 211 -15.64 -0.05 5.67
C ALA A 211 -14.84 -1.29 6.12
N LEU A 212 -13.79 -1.12 6.93
CA LEU A 212 -12.92 -2.19 7.40
C LEU A 212 -13.18 -2.48 8.87
N ALA A 213 -13.49 -3.74 9.19
CA ALA A 213 -13.65 -4.22 10.56
C ALA A 213 -12.28 -4.49 11.21
N PHE A 214 -12.08 -3.96 12.41
CA PHE A 214 -10.84 -4.18 13.17
C PHE A 214 -10.70 -5.64 13.61
N GLY A 215 -9.49 -6.20 13.52
CA GLY A 215 -9.21 -7.62 13.77
C GLY A 215 -9.48 -8.54 12.57
N GLU A 216 -10.57 -8.34 11.82
CA GLU A 216 -10.84 -9.13 10.60
C GLU A 216 -10.06 -8.61 9.38
N ASN A 217 -9.85 -7.30 9.31
CA ASN A 217 -9.24 -6.64 8.16
C ASN A 217 -7.88 -6.01 8.44
N GLU A 218 -7.11 -6.51 9.42
CA GLU A 218 -5.81 -5.94 9.82
C GLU A 218 -4.87 -5.70 8.64
N LYS A 219 -4.76 -6.64 7.70
CA LYS A 219 -3.90 -6.48 6.51
C LYS A 219 -4.33 -5.32 5.62
N SER A 220 -5.65 -5.13 5.45
CA SER A 220 -6.20 -4.02 4.66
C SER A 220 -6.01 -2.69 5.37
N ILE A 221 -6.18 -2.65 6.70
CA ILE A 221 -5.92 -1.48 7.53
C ILE A 221 -4.45 -1.07 7.43
N VAL A 222 -3.52 -2.03 7.59
CA VAL A 222 -2.09 -1.80 7.44
C VAL A 222 -1.74 -1.30 6.03
N LYS A 223 -2.34 -1.89 4.98
CA LYS A 223 -2.16 -1.45 3.59
C LYS A 223 -2.65 -0.01 3.40
N ARG A 224 -3.81 0.36 3.95
CA ARG A 224 -4.38 1.72 3.86
C ARG A 224 -3.46 2.77 4.51
N PHE A 225 -2.94 2.49 5.70
CA PHE A 225 -1.95 3.35 6.34
C PHE A 225 -0.62 3.41 5.58
N LYS A 226 -0.17 2.28 5.01
CA LYS A 226 1.06 2.23 4.21
C LYS A 226 0.94 3.12 2.99
N ASP A 227 -0.18 3.04 2.27
CA ASP A 227 -0.43 3.89 1.11
C ASP A 227 -0.51 5.37 1.53
N ALA A 228 -1.12 5.70 2.66
CA ALA A 228 -1.11 7.07 3.19
C ALA A 228 0.32 7.57 3.50
N VAL A 229 1.21 6.73 4.03
CA VAL A 229 2.62 7.08 4.24
C VAL A 229 3.34 7.30 2.91
N GLU A 230 3.14 6.41 1.93
CA GLU A 230 3.82 6.48 0.63
C GLU A 230 3.34 7.66 -0.22
N ASN A 231 2.07 8.05 -0.09
CA ASN A 231 1.48 9.20 -0.80
C ASN A 231 1.69 10.55 -0.09
N SER A 232 2.13 10.58 1.17
CA SER A 232 2.44 11.82 1.89
C SER A 232 3.85 12.36 1.62
N GLY A 233 4.58 11.78 0.66
CA GLY A 233 5.97 12.14 0.36
C GLY A 233 6.98 11.69 1.41
N ASN A 234 6.53 10.93 2.42
CA ASN A 234 7.41 10.35 3.44
C ASN A 234 8.08 9.07 2.95
N GLN A 235 9.28 8.80 3.46
CA GLN A 235 9.96 7.54 3.18
C GLN A 235 9.39 6.42 4.07
N SER A 236 8.76 5.41 3.46
CA SER A 236 8.23 4.24 4.17
C SER A 236 9.33 3.33 4.71
N ILE A 237 9.01 2.57 5.77
CA ILE A 237 9.90 1.56 6.35
C ILE A 237 9.61 0.20 5.69
N SER A 238 10.64 -0.48 5.20
CA SER A 238 10.45 -1.68 4.36
C SER A 238 9.77 -2.87 5.06
N ASN A 239 10.03 -3.05 6.36
CA ASN A 239 9.66 -4.27 7.08
C ASN A 239 8.58 -4.06 8.15
N ARG A 240 8.13 -2.82 8.36
CA ARG A 240 7.18 -2.43 9.41
C ARG A 240 6.36 -1.23 8.93
N LEU A 241 5.14 -1.09 9.44
CA LEU A 241 4.31 0.07 9.14
C LEU A 241 4.85 1.31 9.89
N GLY A 242 5.09 2.37 9.14
CA GLY A 242 5.65 3.61 9.66
C GLY A 242 6.46 4.36 8.63
N LEU A 243 7.07 5.46 9.06
CA LEU A 243 7.89 6.34 8.23
C LEU A 243 9.24 6.61 8.87
N LYS A 244 10.23 6.88 8.01
CA LYS A 244 11.54 7.38 8.43
C LYS A 244 11.49 8.90 8.52
N HIS A 245 11.96 9.44 9.63
CA HIS A 245 12.09 10.86 9.83
C HIS A 245 13.13 11.14 10.91
N SER A 246 14.04 12.08 10.66
CA SER A 246 15.10 12.42 11.61
C SER A 246 14.59 13.44 12.62
N PHE A 247 14.22 12.96 13.81
CA PHE A 247 13.81 13.82 14.94
C PHE A 247 15.02 14.37 15.73
N GLY A 248 16.26 14.04 15.32
CA GLY A 248 17.49 14.32 16.06
C GLY A 248 17.73 13.37 17.25
N TRP A 249 16.68 13.00 17.98
CA TRP A 249 16.71 12.02 19.09
C TRP A 249 16.21 10.62 18.70
N GLY A 250 15.72 10.46 17.46
CA GLY A 250 15.17 9.23 16.89
C GLY A 250 15.03 9.34 15.37
N GLU A 251 14.74 8.23 14.69
CA GLU A 251 14.75 8.15 13.21
C GLU A 251 13.49 7.53 12.59
N GLU A 252 12.58 7.02 13.42
CA GLU A 252 11.40 6.27 12.96
C GLU A 252 10.17 6.68 13.76
N LEU A 253 9.05 6.88 13.05
CA LEU A 253 7.70 6.86 13.61
C LEU A 253 7.05 5.55 13.16
N LEU A 254 6.67 4.72 14.14
CA LEU A 254 6.02 3.44 13.88
C LEU A 254 4.52 3.54 14.15
N ILE A 255 3.74 2.84 13.32
CA ILE A 255 2.30 2.71 13.46
C ILE A 255 2.01 1.23 13.73
N GLY A 256 1.32 0.95 14.82
CA GLY A 256 0.91 -0.40 15.23
C GLY A 256 -0.59 -0.52 15.38
N LEU A 257 -1.08 -1.75 15.36
CA LEU A 257 -2.46 -2.09 15.71
C LEU A 257 -2.45 -2.72 17.10
N ASN A 258 -3.36 -2.28 17.97
CA ASN A 258 -3.68 -2.94 19.23
C ASN A 258 -5.09 -3.53 19.12
N ASN A 259 -5.25 -4.83 19.40
CA ASN A 259 -6.52 -5.54 19.28
C ASN A 259 -7.40 -5.44 20.52
N ASN A 260 -6.82 -5.12 21.68
CA ASN A 260 -7.56 -4.98 22.92
C ASN A 260 -6.95 -3.91 23.82
N PRO A 261 -7.56 -2.70 23.89
CA PRO A 261 -8.67 -2.21 23.05
C PRO A 261 -8.29 -2.05 21.57
N GLN A 262 -9.29 -1.95 20.69
CA GLN A 262 -9.11 -1.75 19.24
C GLN A 262 -8.62 -0.34 18.92
N GLU A 263 -7.31 -0.19 18.79
CA GLU A 263 -6.65 1.11 18.66
C GLU A 263 -5.50 1.08 17.66
N ILE A 264 -5.21 2.24 17.06
CA ILE A 264 -3.97 2.47 16.33
C ILE A 264 -2.98 3.14 17.27
N VAL A 265 -1.78 2.58 17.35
CA VAL A 265 -0.69 3.03 18.22
C VAL A 265 0.34 3.77 17.39
N PHE A 266 0.61 5.02 17.71
CA PHE A 266 1.73 5.76 17.16
C PHE A 266 2.85 5.81 18.18
N ARG A 267 4.08 5.45 17.77
CA ARG A 267 5.20 5.38 18.70
C ARG A 267 6.54 5.73 18.08
N VAL A 268 7.41 6.27 18.91
CA VAL A 268 8.78 6.67 18.60
C VAL A 268 9.73 6.14 19.68
N PHE A 269 11.01 5.99 19.33
CA PHE A 269 12.03 5.44 20.23
C PHE A 269 13.19 6.42 20.48
N PRO A 270 13.03 7.40 21.38
CA PRO A 270 14.12 8.30 21.75
C PRO A 270 15.31 7.55 22.35
N GLY A 271 16.52 7.82 21.86
CA GLY A 271 17.74 7.16 22.36
C GLY A 271 17.88 5.70 21.93
N ASN A 272 17.28 5.31 20.81
CA ASN A 272 17.38 3.93 20.28
C ASN A 272 18.81 3.53 19.89
N THR A 273 19.74 4.48 19.79
CA THR A 273 21.19 4.28 19.70
C THR A 273 21.91 5.20 20.68
N LYS A 274 23.19 4.93 20.99
CA LYS A 274 23.99 5.84 21.84
C LYS A 274 24.08 7.26 21.25
N ALA A 275 24.21 7.38 19.93
CA ALA A 275 24.25 8.67 19.26
C ALA A 275 22.96 9.47 19.48
N GLN A 276 21.82 8.82 19.28
CA GLN A 276 20.49 9.38 19.54
C GLN A 276 20.23 9.68 21.03
N GLY A 277 20.94 9.01 21.94
CA GLY A 277 20.83 9.26 23.38
C GLY A 277 21.46 10.59 23.83
N TRP A 278 22.43 11.14 23.09
CA TRP A 278 23.07 12.41 23.46
C TRP A 278 22.09 13.59 23.62
N PRO A 279 21.19 13.87 22.65
CA PRO A 279 20.18 14.91 22.83
C PRO A 279 19.13 14.56 23.90
N VAL A 280 18.81 13.28 24.09
CA VAL A 280 17.84 12.83 25.11
C VAL A 280 18.37 13.05 26.53
N PHE A 281 19.65 12.72 26.77
CA PHE A 281 20.32 12.88 28.06
C PHE A 281 21.19 14.14 28.11
N ALA A 282 20.79 15.21 27.42
CA ALA A 282 21.54 16.47 27.35
C ALA A 282 21.70 17.17 28.72
N GLN A 283 20.76 16.92 29.64
CA GLN A 283 20.73 17.52 30.98
C GLN A 283 20.96 16.48 32.07
N ASN A 284 21.38 16.92 33.26
CA ASN A 284 21.48 16.04 34.42
C ASN A 284 20.09 15.52 34.82
N GLY A 285 20.04 14.25 35.26
CA GLY A 285 18.80 13.57 35.61
C GLY A 285 18.18 12.80 34.45
N GLU A 286 16.88 12.53 34.57
CA GLU A 286 16.07 11.83 33.58
C GLU A 286 15.58 12.79 32.48
N ALA A 287 15.45 12.28 31.25
CA ALA A 287 14.84 13.03 30.15
C ALA A 287 13.37 13.37 30.44
N LYS A 288 12.97 14.58 30.04
CA LYS A 288 11.60 15.07 30.16
C LYS A 288 10.90 14.98 28.81
N PHE A 289 9.62 14.61 28.85
CA PHE A 289 8.77 14.50 27.67
C PHE A 289 7.49 15.30 27.89
N LYS A 290 6.83 15.69 26.81
CA LYS A 290 5.43 16.12 26.89
C LYS A 290 4.60 15.02 27.56
N ASN A 291 3.54 15.42 28.27
CA ASN A 291 2.58 14.48 28.85
C ASN A 291 1.45 14.12 27.88
N GLU A 292 1.22 14.96 26.88
CA GLU A 292 0.18 14.80 25.87
C GLU A 292 0.59 15.44 24.54
N VAL A 293 -0.10 15.05 23.47
CA VAL A 293 0.01 15.64 22.12
C VAL A 293 -1.38 16.06 21.64
N PHE A 294 -1.45 17.11 20.82
CA PHE A 294 -2.70 17.53 20.21
C PHE A 294 -2.79 16.96 18.79
N VAL A 295 -3.64 15.94 18.60
CA VAL A 295 -3.77 15.23 17.32
C VAL A 295 -5.23 15.02 16.99
N ASN A 296 -5.62 15.41 15.77
CA ASN A 296 -6.98 15.30 15.24
C ASN A 296 -7.99 16.00 16.17
N GLY A 297 -7.66 17.23 16.58
CA GLY A 297 -8.53 18.07 17.40
C GLY A 297 -8.68 17.64 18.87
N LYS A 298 -7.87 16.70 19.36
CA LYS A 298 -7.94 16.18 20.74
C LYS A 298 -6.57 16.10 21.38
N PHE A 299 -6.50 16.44 22.66
CA PHE A 299 -5.35 16.14 23.50
C PHE A 299 -5.32 14.64 23.82
N ARG A 300 -4.18 14.00 23.60
CA ARG A 300 -3.97 12.56 23.78
C ARG A 300 -2.82 12.31 24.74
N PRO A 301 -3.04 11.57 25.84
CA PRO A 301 -1.98 11.31 26.80
C PRO A 301 -0.89 10.44 26.17
N LEU A 302 0.37 10.79 26.49
CA LEU A 302 1.54 10.02 26.10
C LEU A 302 1.83 8.97 27.16
N THR A 303 2.09 7.75 26.69
CA THR A 303 2.66 6.67 27.49
C THR A 303 4.17 6.71 27.35
N LYS A 304 4.87 6.74 28.48
CA LYS A 304 6.33 6.65 28.56
C LYS A 304 6.73 5.29 29.13
N ASN A 305 7.47 4.52 28.34
CA ASN A 305 8.15 3.32 28.79
C ASN A 305 9.66 3.48 28.65
N TYR A 306 10.41 2.85 29.55
CA TYR A 306 11.86 2.76 29.49
C TYR A 306 12.26 1.63 28.56
N HIS A 307 13.15 1.91 27.62
CA HIS A 307 13.66 0.93 26.67
C HIS A 307 15.17 0.78 26.83
N ILE A 308 15.65 -0.46 26.88
CA ILE A 308 17.08 -0.79 26.82
C ILE A 308 17.27 -1.68 25.61
N LYS A 309 18.15 -1.29 24.69
CA LYS A 309 18.41 -2.07 23.48
C LYS A 309 19.82 -2.61 23.48
N PHE A 310 19.93 -3.88 23.10
CA PHE A 310 21.18 -4.57 22.85
C PHE A 310 21.31 -4.86 21.36
N SER A 311 22.39 -4.40 20.76
CA SER A 311 22.65 -4.54 19.32
C SER A 311 24.09 -4.92 19.03
N GLY A 312 24.34 -5.45 17.83
CA GLY A 312 25.66 -5.57 17.23
C GLY A 312 25.62 -5.02 15.82
N GLN A 313 26.00 -5.83 14.82
CA GLN A 313 25.75 -5.49 13.40
C GLN A 313 24.24 -5.32 13.09
N ARG A 314 23.38 -5.97 13.88
CA ARG A 314 21.91 -5.87 13.82
C ARG A 314 21.36 -5.89 15.25
N TYR A 315 20.07 -5.62 15.40
CA TYR A 315 19.35 -5.80 16.67
C TYR A 315 19.53 -7.23 17.22
N ILE A 316 19.74 -7.36 18.53
CA ILE A 316 19.86 -8.66 19.21
C ILE A 316 18.62 -8.91 20.09
N THR A 317 18.40 -8.01 21.05
CA THR A 317 17.31 -8.10 22.04
C THR A 317 17.10 -6.76 22.73
N GLY A 318 16.08 -6.65 23.57
CA GLY A 318 15.73 -5.41 24.27
C GLY A 318 14.86 -5.66 25.50
N LEU A 319 14.71 -4.63 26.32
CA LEU A 319 13.89 -4.60 27.52
C LEU A 319 12.93 -3.42 27.46
N TRP A 320 11.68 -3.64 27.85
CA TRP A 320 10.63 -2.63 27.95
C TRP A 320 10.08 -2.64 29.36
N ALA A 321 10.32 -1.56 30.10
CA ALA A 321 10.02 -1.44 31.51
C ALA A 321 9.19 -0.18 31.79
N SER A 322 8.31 -0.29 32.78
CA SER A 322 7.61 0.83 33.40
C SER A 322 8.45 1.39 34.56
N ALA A 323 8.05 2.53 35.12
CA ALA A 323 8.75 3.11 36.28
C ALA A 323 8.76 2.18 37.50
N SER A 324 7.69 1.41 37.72
CA SER A 324 7.56 0.47 38.84
C SER A 324 8.48 -0.75 38.74
N ASP A 325 9.03 -1.03 37.56
CA ASP A 325 9.93 -2.16 37.37
C ASP A 325 11.35 -1.89 37.88
N PHE A 326 11.67 -0.64 38.24
CA PHE A 326 12.99 -0.24 38.72
C PHE A 326 13.04 -0.11 40.26
N LYS A 327 14.09 -0.67 40.87
CA LYS A 327 14.51 -0.39 42.26
C LYS A 327 15.21 0.96 42.35
N THR A 328 16.03 1.29 41.36
CA THR A 328 16.82 2.52 41.29
C THR A 328 16.83 3.11 39.88
N PRO A 329 16.96 4.45 39.72
CA PRO A 329 16.92 5.08 38.40
C PRO A 329 18.09 4.66 37.50
N LEU A 330 17.80 4.03 36.36
CA LEU A 330 18.80 3.69 35.35
C LEU A 330 18.95 4.77 34.27
N HIS A 331 17.85 5.37 33.81
CA HIS A 331 17.85 6.32 32.69
C HIS A 331 18.20 7.74 33.15
N THR A 332 19.43 7.91 33.60
CA THR A 332 20.02 9.21 33.97
C THR A 332 21.19 9.54 33.06
N ARG A 333 21.54 10.83 32.91
CA ARG A 333 22.74 11.23 32.16
C ARG A 333 24.03 10.56 32.65
N GLU A 334 24.21 10.42 33.96
CA GLU A 334 25.39 9.75 34.52
C GLU A 334 25.49 8.29 34.05
N ASN A 335 24.40 7.54 34.21
CA ASN A 335 24.34 6.14 33.79
C ASN A 335 24.43 5.99 32.27
N PHE A 336 23.83 6.91 31.51
CA PHE A 336 23.97 6.97 30.06
C PHE A 336 25.46 7.08 29.66
N LEU A 337 26.19 8.06 30.23
CA LEU A 337 27.61 8.27 29.91
C LEU A 337 28.48 7.05 30.26
N LYS A 338 28.22 6.44 31.42
CA LYS A 338 29.02 5.35 31.98
C LYS A 338 28.72 3.99 31.35
N HIS A 339 27.44 3.68 31.13
CA HIS A 339 26.99 2.32 30.83
C HIS A 339 26.56 2.10 29.38
N THR A 340 26.36 3.13 28.56
CA THR A 340 25.98 2.95 27.15
C THR A 340 27.17 2.83 26.19
N GLY A 341 26.90 2.25 25.01
CA GLY A 341 27.85 2.04 23.93
C GLY A 341 28.40 0.63 23.91
N ARG A 342 29.57 0.48 23.30
CA ARG A 342 30.20 -0.82 23.07
C ARG A 342 30.69 -1.45 24.38
N LYS A 343 30.31 -2.71 24.60
CA LYS A 343 30.73 -3.55 25.72
C LYS A 343 31.38 -4.82 25.19
N LYS A 344 32.68 -4.94 25.44
CA LYS A 344 33.46 -6.16 25.19
C LYS A 344 33.08 -7.26 26.18
N ARG A 345 33.31 -8.51 25.80
CA ARG A 345 32.94 -9.71 26.57
C ARG A 345 33.39 -9.68 28.04
N GLU A 346 34.57 -9.16 28.32
CA GLU A 346 35.10 -9.01 29.69
C GLU A 346 34.23 -8.13 30.61
N TYR A 347 33.43 -7.21 30.06
CA TYR A 347 32.54 -6.32 30.84
C TYR A 347 31.08 -6.80 30.89
N TRP A 348 30.74 -7.95 30.33
CA TRP A 348 29.34 -8.39 30.27
C TRP A 348 28.78 -8.71 31.66
N GLN A 349 29.60 -9.27 32.55
CA GLN A 349 29.22 -9.51 33.95
C GLN A 349 28.96 -8.21 34.71
N ASP A 350 29.62 -7.10 34.36
CA ASP A 350 29.37 -5.80 34.98
C ASP A 350 28.02 -5.22 34.55
N ILE A 351 27.62 -5.45 33.29
CA ILE A 351 26.28 -5.10 32.82
C ILE A 351 25.23 -5.95 33.52
N GLU A 352 25.49 -7.25 33.69
CA GLU A 352 24.57 -8.13 34.42
C GLU A 352 24.37 -7.67 35.87
N LYS A 353 25.46 -7.39 36.59
CA LYS A 353 25.41 -6.85 37.97
C LYS A 353 24.67 -5.50 38.04
N LEU A 354 24.91 -4.62 37.06
CA LEU A 354 24.17 -3.36 36.97
C LEU A 354 22.67 -3.64 36.86
N LEU A 355 22.26 -4.48 35.91
CA LEU A 355 20.84 -4.75 35.65
C LEU A 355 20.17 -5.48 36.82
N ASP A 356 20.87 -6.40 37.50
CA ASP A 356 20.42 -7.06 38.73
C ASP A 356 20.22 -6.06 39.88
N SER A 357 21.01 -4.98 39.94
CA SER A 357 20.89 -3.96 40.98
C SER A 357 19.78 -2.93 40.71
N VAL A 358 19.43 -2.66 39.45
CA VAL A 358 18.47 -1.61 39.07
C VAL A 358 17.04 -2.13 38.91
N PHE A 359 16.84 -3.37 38.49
CA PHE A 359 15.49 -3.92 38.29
C PHE A 359 14.92 -4.56 39.56
N ALA A 360 13.60 -4.45 39.73
CA ALA A 360 12.84 -5.23 40.69
C ALA A 360 12.99 -6.73 40.37
N GLU A 361 13.06 -7.57 41.41
CA GLU A 361 13.17 -9.03 41.24
C GLU A 361 12.00 -9.60 40.42
N GLU A 362 10.80 -9.05 40.66
CA GLU A 362 9.56 -9.40 39.98
C GLU A 362 9.63 -9.22 38.45
N TYR A 363 10.40 -8.25 37.96
CA TYR A 363 10.48 -7.93 36.54
C TYR A 363 11.25 -9.00 35.74
N ASN A 364 12.16 -9.75 36.38
CA ASN A 364 12.95 -10.82 35.77
C ASN A 364 13.51 -10.44 34.38
N TRP A 365 14.36 -9.41 34.37
CA TRP A 365 14.89 -8.83 33.13
C TRP A 365 15.65 -9.86 32.28
N LYS A 366 16.38 -10.80 32.90
CA LYS A 366 17.15 -11.85 32.19
C LYS A 366 16.26 -12.67 31.27
N THR A 367 15.07 -13.05 31.74
CA THR A 367 14.11 -13.81 30.95
C THR A 367 13.50 -12.94 29.85
N LYS A 368 13.12 -11.69 30.16
CA LYS A 368 12.47 -10.79 29.20
C LYS A 368 13.33 -10.45 27.99
N CYS A 369 14.65 -10.33 28.15
CA CYS A 369 15.56 -10.13 27.02
C CYS A 369 16.27 -11.41 26.57
N GLU A 370 15.99 -12.57 27.18
CA GLU A 370 16.70 -13.83 26.96
C GLU A 370 18.22 -13.68 27.06
N TRP A 371 18.68 -13.05 28.15
CA TRP A 371 20.08 -12.66 28.36
C TRP A 371 21.06 -13.82 28.17
N ASP A 372 20.78 -14.96 28.79
CA ASP A 372 21.69 -16.10 28.78
C ASP A 372 21.86 -16.69 27.38
N SER A 373 20.77 -16.85 26.62
CA SER A 373 20.82 -17.45 25.28
C SER A 373 21.30 -16.46 24.21
N LYS A 374 20.86 -15.19 24.27
CA LYS A 374 21.14 -14.20 23.23
C LYS A 374 22.45 -13.45 23.42
N ILE A 375 22.89 -13.26 24.66
CA ILE A 375 24.11 -12.51 24.99
C ILE A 375 25.20 -13.45 25.50
N MET A 376 25.05 -14.02 26.71
CA MET A 376 26.13 -14.73 27.39
C MET A 376 26.59 -16.00 26.67
N GLY A 377 25.65 -16.81 26.21
CA GLY A 377 25.88 -18.05 25.46
C GLY A 377 26.23 -17.84 23.99
N SER A 378 26.36 -16.59 23.54
CA SER A 378 26.66 -16.30 22.15
C SER A 378 28.16 -16.32 21.83
N ASN A 379 28.50 -16.53 20.55
CA ASN A 379 29.87 -16.44 20.05
C ASN A 379 30.33 -15.00 19.79
N ARG A 380 29.59 -13.99 20.28
CA ARG A 380 29.94 -12.58 20.10
C ARG A 380 31.13 -12.22 20.99
N SER A 381 31.97 -11.31 20.51
CA SER A 381 33.04 -10.70 21.31
C SER A 381 32.62 -9.37 21.95
N GLN A 382 31.53 -8.77 21.47
CA GLN A 382 30.99 -7.50 21.93
C GLN A 382 29.52 -7.32 21.56
N PHE A 383 28.85 -6.40 22.24
CA PHE A 383 27.58 -5.80 21.84
C PHE A 383 27.58 -4.30 22.19
N ASP A 384 26.65 -3.54 21.63
CA ASP A 384 26.36 -2.16 21.98
C ASP A 384 25.06 -2.13 22.82
N ILE A 385 25.07 -1.36 23.91
CA ILE A 385 23.88 -1.10 24.75
C ILE A 385 23.47 0.37 24.61
N SER A 386 22.18 0.63 24.39
CA SER A 386 21.59 1.97 24.45
C SER A 386 20.48 2.02 25.48
N LEU A 387 20.46 3.12 26.24
CA LEU A 387 19.34 3.50 27.09
C LEU A 387 18.49 4.48 26.30
N GLY A 388 17.19 4.22 26.24
CA GLY A 388 16.23 5.06 25.54
C GLY A 388 14.83 4.87 26.10
N TYR A 389 13.85 5.31 25.34
CA TYR A 389 12.44 5.29 25.72
C TYR A 389 11.60 4.73 24.57
N GLU A 390 10.42 4.24 24.90
CA GLU A 390 9.30 4.14 23.96
C GLU A 390 8.27 5.17 24.40
N ILE A 391 8.01 6.14 23.52
CA ILE A 391 6.97 7.16 23.72
C ILE A 391 5.87 6.87 22.72
N SER A 392 4.65 6.73 23.20
CA SER A 392 3.51 6.36 22.36
C SER A 392 2.20 7.02 22.81
N PHE A 393 1.25 7.12 21.90
CA PHE A 393 -0.15 7.36 22.23
C PHE A 393 -1.02 6.51 21.29
N THR A 394 -2.30 6.44 21.61
CA THR A 394 -3.27 5.66 20.84
C THR A 394 -4.43 6.51 20.33
N ILE A 395 -4.99 6.09 19.21
CA ILE A 395 -6.25 6.61 18.66
C ILE A 395 -7.23 5.44 18.55
N PRO A 396 -8.42 5.52 19.18
CA PRO A 396 -9.45 4.52 18.99
C PRO A 396 -9.76 4.33 17.52
N TYR A 397 -9.84 3.08 17.07
CA TYR A 397 -10.04 2.81 15.65
C TYR A 397 -11.35 3.40 15.11
N SER A 398 -12.40 3.43 15.94
CA SER A 398 -13.68 4.07 15.61
C SER A 398 -13.55 5.54 15.22
N GLU A 399 -12.61 6.30 15.82
CA GLU A 399 -12.36 7.69 15.42
C GLU A 399 -11.75 7.75 14.02
N LEU A 400 -10.85 6.82 13.70
CA LEU A 400 -10.22 6.73 12.39
C LEU A 400 -11.19 6.29 11.28
N GLN A 401 -12.18 5.47 11.63
CA GLN A 401 -13.28 5.12 10.73
C GLN A 401 -14.14 6.35 10.36
N THR A 402 -14.29 7.31 11.27
CA THR A 402 -14.98 8.58 10.95
C THR A 402 -14.11 9.54 10.13
N LEU A 403 -12.78 9.44 10.26
CA LEU A 403 -11.83 10.27 9.53
C LEU A 403 -11.64 9.80 8.08
N ASP A 404 -11.49 8.49 7.86
CA ASP A 404 -11.27 7.88 6.55
C ASP A 404 -12.53 7.17 6.07
N THR A 405 -13.40 7.94 5.40
CA THR A 405 -14.70 7.46 4.88
C THR A 405 -14.72 7.27 3.37
N ASP A 406 -13.88 8.00 2.64
CA ASP A 406 -13.80 7.94 1.19
C ASP A 406 -12.58 7.15 0.73
N LYS A 407 -12.84 6.01 0.12
CA LYS A 407 -11.80 5.10 -0.39
C LYS A 407 -10.89 5.75 -1.44
N ASN A 408 -11.38 6.75 -2.17
CA ASN A 408 -10.63 7.44 -3.21
C ASN A 408 -9.81 8.62 -2.66
N ASN A 409 -9.93 8.93 -1.38
CA ASN A 409 -9.29 10.07 -0.76
C ASN A 409 -8.43 9.64 0.43
N LEU A 410 -7.10 9.71 0.29
CA LEU A 410 -6.15 9.43 1.37
C LEU A 410 -5.78 10.67 2.21
N GLU A 411 -6.15 11.87 1.76
CA GLU A 411 -5.75 13.14 2.38
C GLU A 411 -6.06 13.23 3.88
N PRO A 412 -7.21 12.75 4.40
CA PRO A 412 -7.46 12.78 5.84
C PRO A 412 -6.42 11.96 6.64
N LEU A 413 -6.03 10.79 6.16
CA LEU A 413 -5.02 9.95 6.80
C LEU A 413 -3.62 10.51 6.63
N MET A 414 -3.30 11.06 5.45
CA MET A 414 -2.02 11.72 5.19
C MET A 414 -1.82 12.89 6.14
N ARG A 415 -2.82 13.77 6.28
CA ARG A 415 -2.76 14.90 7.22
C ARG A 415 -2.64 14.46 8.67
N LEU A 416 -3.36 13.41 9.07
CA LEU A 416 -3.20 12.83 10.41
C LEU A 416 -1.76 12.39 10.66
N ILE A 417 -1.16 11.64 9.73
CA ILE A 417 0.22 11.14 9.87
C ILE A 417 1.21 12.31 9.98
N GLU A 418 1.02 13.38 9.19
CA GLU A 418 1.83 14.59 9.25
C GLU A 418 1.68 15.33 10.57
N GLU A 419 0.45 15.48 11.08
CA GLU A 419 0.18 16.09 12.39
C GLU A 419 0.86 15.29 13.51
N VAL A 420 0.75 13.96 13.48
CA VAL A 420 1.44 13.08 14.44
C VAL A 420 2.95 13.22 14.38
N LYS A 421 3.52 13.26 13.17
CA LYS A 421 4.96 13.46 12.97
C LYS A 421 5.41 14.79 13.58
N SER A 422 4.70 15.88 13.28
CA SER A 422 4.99 17.23 13.80
C SER A 422 4.89 17.30 15.32
N GLU A 423 3.87 16.66 15.92
CA GLU A 423 3.74 16.63 17.38
C GLU A 423 4.91 15.89 18.04
N PHE A 424 5.38 14.81 17.42
CA PHE A 424 6.54 14.09 17.93
C PHE A 424 7.84 14.87 17.84
N GLU A 425 8.06 15.73 16.83
CA GLU A 425 9.29 16.54 16.71
C GLU A 425 9.65 17.31 18.00
N SER A 426 8.63 17.77 18.74
CA SER A 426 8.79 18.52 19.99
C SER A 426 8.48 17.71 21.25
N VAL A 427 8.41 16.37 21.16
CA VAL A 427 8.03 15.52 22.30
C VAL A 427 9.09 15.47 23.39
N VAL A 428 10.37 15.57 23.02
CA VAL A 428 11.49 15.62 23.97
C VAL A 428 11.68 17.06 24.43
N LEU A 429 11.48 17.30 25.72
CA LEU A 429 11.61 18.62 26.32
C LEU A 429 13.08 18.89 26.65
N VAL A 430 13.80 19.49 25.71
CA VAL A 430 15.14 20.02 25.95
C VAL A 430 14.98 21.41 26.55
N SER A 431 15.30 21.59 27.83
CA SER A 431 15.28 22.95 28.41
C SER A 431 16.36 23.79 27.72
N VAL A 432 15.96 24.91 27.10
CA VAL A 432 16.91 25.93 26.62
C VAL A 432 17.58 26.51 27.86
N ASN A 433 18.90 26.32 27.99
CA ASN A 433 19.69 27.06 28.98
C ASN A 433 19.96 28.46 28.46
#